data_AF-A0A956PG67-F1
#
_entry.id   AF-A0A956PG67-F1
#
_cell.length_a   1.000
_cell.length_b   1.000
_cell.length_c   1.000
_cell.angle_alpha   90.00
_cell.angle_beta   90.00
_cell.angle_gamma   90.00
#
_symmetry.space_group_name_H-M   'P 1'
#
loop_
_entity.id
_entity.type
_entity.pdbx_description
1 polymer ?
#
loop_
_entity_poly.entity_id
_entity_poly.type
_entity_poly.pdbx_seq_one_letter_code
_entity_poly.pdbx_strand_id
1 'polypeptide(L)'
;MMRKAALVLTTLVFLYWLPADIESIRYGLDFQRALALGIGLKIFMHVMALVGLAREADFGYVFLLGASVQGLIVSVSALRAVPPPDWWVHKAQLLFPAVDMLIRLYCLAFVAYTYRHFFESDD
;
A
#
# COMPACT_ATOMS: atom_id res chain seq x y z
N MET A 1 -11.97 15.98 -6.66
CA MET A 1 -11.81 14.80 -7.55
C MET A 1 -10.75 13.83 -7.05
N MET A 2 -9.56 14.30 -6.65
CA MET A 2 -8.43 13.44 -6.28
C MET A 2 -8.70 12.50 -5.08
N ARG A 3 -9.43 12.95 -4.05
CA ARG A 3 -9.87 12.08 -2.92
C ARG A 3 -10.69 10.86 -3.36
N LYS A 4 -11.61 11.03 -4.32
CA LYS A 4 -12.43 9.92 -4.85
C LYS A 4 -11.56 8.93 -5.64
N ALA A 5 -10.62 9.43 -6.42
CA ALA A 5 -9.66 8.59 -7.15
C ALA A 5 -8.78 7.79 -6.17
N ALA A 6 -8.23 8.44 -5.14
CA ALA A 6 -7.46 7.78 -4.09
C ALA A 6 -8.27 6.70 -3.36
N LEU A 7 -9.54 6.96 -3.03
CA LEU A 7 -10.43 5.98 -2.42
C LEU A 7 -10.64 4.76 -3.34
N VAL A 8 -10.95 4.98 -4.62
CA VAL A 8 -11.16 3.89 -5.59
C VAL A 8 -9.90 3.07 -5.78
N LEU A 9 -8.75 3.71 -6.02
CA LEU A 9 -7.47 3.03 -6.20
C LEU A 9 -7.08 2.22 -4.96
N THR A 10 -7.20 2.80 -3.78
CA THR A 10 -6.91 2.11 -2.51
C THR A 10 -7.84 0.91 -2.31
N THR A 11 -9.12 1.03 -2.70
CA THR A 11 -10.10 -0.06 -2.60
C THR A 11 -9.73 -1.20 -3.54
N LEU A 12 -9.43 -0.89 -4.80
CA LEU A 12 -9.08 -1.90 -5.81
C LEU A 12 -7.80 -2.66 -5.41
N VAL A 13 -6.77 -1.94 -4.96
CA VAL A 13 -5.52 -2.55 -4.50
C VAL A 13 -5.75 -3.41 -3.26
N PHE A 14 -6.54 -2.91 -2.29
CA PHE A 14 -6.86 -3.68 -1.09
C PHE A 14 -7.56 -5.00 -1.43
N LEU A 15 -8.61 -4.94 -2.23
CA LEU A 15 -9.38 -6.14 -2.62
C LEU A 15 -8.55 -7.13 -3.44
N TYR A 16 -7.66 -6.64 -4.30
CA TYR A 16 -6.79 -7.47 -5.11
C TYR A 16 -5.81 -8.29 -4.27
N TRP A 17 -5.18 -7.65 -3.26
CA TRP A 17 -4.18 -8.31 -2.40
C TRP A 17 -4.77 -9.10 -1.23
N LEU A 18 -6.02 -8.81 -0.85
CA LEU A 18 -6.66 -9.40 0.33
C LEU A 18 -6.59 -10.94 0.40
N PRO A 19 -6.81 -11.71 -0.70
CA PRO A 19 -6.69 -13.17 -0.64
C PRO A 19 -5.29 -13.65 -0.27
N ALA A 20 -4.25 -13.05 -0.85
CA ALA A 20 -2.85 -13.39 -0.57
C ALA A 20 -2.45 -12.97 0.85
N ASP A 21 -2.94 -11.82 1.33
CA ASP A 21 -2.72 -11.35 2.68
C ASP A 21 -3.38 -12.29 3.72
N ILE A 22 -4.59 -12.79 3.45
CA ILE A 22 -5.27 -13.79 4.31
C ILE A 22 -4.47 -15.09 4.38
N GLU A 23 -3.98 -15.59 3.23
CA GLU A 23 -3.17 -16.80 3.20
C GLU A 23 -1.83 -16.61 3.94
N SER A 24 -1.21 -15.43 3.79
CA SER A 24 0.00 -15.07 4.51
C SER A 24 -0.22 -14.97 6.03
N ILE A 25 -1.41 -14.52 6.47
CA ILE A 25 -1.78 -14.54 7.89
C ILE A 25 -1.90 -15.97 8.39
N ARG A 26 -2.59 -16.85 7.65
CA ARG A 26 -2.73 -18.27 8.03
C ARG A 26 -1.35 -18.92 8.20
N TYR A 27 -0.51 -18.80 7.18
CA TYR A 27 0.87 -19.27 7.23
C TYR A 27 1.65 -18.64 8.40
N GLY A 28 1.52 -17.34 8.62
CA GLY A 28 2.19 -16.64 9.72
C GLY A 28 1.72 -17.12 11.12
N LEU A 29 0.45 -17.46 11.29
CA LEU A 29 -0.06 -18.00 12.56
C LEU A 29 0.56 -19.37 12.87
N ASP A 30 0.79 -20.19 11.84
CA ASP A 30 1.34 -21.54 11.96
C ASP A 30 2.87 -21.55 12.12
N PHE A 31 3.58 -20.67 11.41
CA PHE A 31 5.05 -20.77 11.27
C PHE A 31 5.83 -19.52 11.70
N GLN A 32 5.22 -18.31 11.64
CA GLN A 32 5.95 -17.06 11.88
C GLN A 32 5.03 -15.92 12.37
N ARG A 33 4.75 -15.87 13.68
CA ARG A 33 3.75 -14.94 14.26
C ARG A 33 4.00 -13.46 13.92
N ALA A 34 5.26 -13.06 13.77
CA ALA A 34 5.62 -11.70 13.36
C ALA A 34 5.11 -11.35 11.95
N LEU A 35 5.09 -12.32 11.03
CA LEU A 35 4.52 -12.14 9.69
C LEU A 35 3.01 -11.92 9.79
N ALA A 36 2.29 -12.76 10.54
CA ALA A 36 0.85 -12.59 10.74
C ALA A 36 0.50 -11.23 11.33
N LEU A 37 1.26 -10.77 12.33
CA LEU A 37 1.08 -9.44 12.91
C LEU A 37 1.34 -8.32 11.89
N GLY A 38 2.43 -8.42 11.12
CA GLY A 38 2.79 -7.43 10.11
C GLY A 38 1.74 -7.30 9.00
N ILE A 39 1.22 -8.43 8.51
CA ILE A 39 0.15 -8.45 7.51
C ILE A 39 -1.19 -8.01 8.11
N GLY A 40 -1.50 -8.38 9.35
CA GLY A 40 -2.67 -7.88 10.06
C GLY A 40 -2.68 -6.36 10.20
N LEU A 41 -1.53 -5.76 10.56
CA LEU A 41 -1.37 -4.31 10.64
C LEU A 41 -1.54 -3.65 9.26
N LYS A 42 -1.00 -4.27 8.20
CA LYS A 42 -1.18 -3.81 6.81
C LYS A 42 -2.67 -3.72 6.44
N ILE A 43 -3.43 -4.79 6.70
CA ILE A 43 -4.88 -4.84 6.43
C ILE A 43 -5.60 -3.75 7.23
N PHE A 44 -5.30 -3.63 8.53
CA PHE A 44 -5.89 -2.60 9.38
C PHE A 44 -5.67 -1.19 8.81
N MET A 45 -4.43 -0.85 8.45
CA MET A 45 -4.14 0.48 7.88
C MET A 45 -4.89 0.73 6.57
N HIS A 46 -5.04 -0.27 5.70
CA HIS A 46 -5.84 -0.10 4.49
C HIS A 46 -7.31 0.14 4.79
N VAL A 47 -7.91 -0.62 5.72
CA VAL A 47 -9.30 -0.42 6.12
C VAL A 47 -9.51 0.98 6.70
N MET A 48 -8.61 1.43 7.58
CA MET A 48 -8.71 2.76 8.18
C MET A 48 -8.48 3.88 7.15
N ALA A 49 -7.60 3.66 6.16
CA ALA A 49 -7.45 4.57 5.03
C ALA A 49 -8.75 4.68 4.22
N LEU A 50 -9.41 3.56 3.92
CA LEU A 50 -10.69 3.55 3.19
C LEU A 50 -11.79 4.27 3.97
N VAL A 51 -11.93 3.97 5.27
CA VAL A 51 -12.93 4.61 6.14
C VAL A 51 -12.68 6.11 6.25
N GLY A 52 -11.43 6.54 6.49
CA GLY A 52 -11.08 7.95 6.56
C GLY A 52 -11.28 8.67 5.22
N LEU A 53 -10.79 8.10 4.13
CA LEU A 53 -11.04 8.64 2.79
C LEU A 53 -12.53 8.73 2.45
N ALA A 54 -13.40 7.90 3.04
CA ALA A 54 -14.85 8.01 2.87
C ALA A 54 -15.52 9.03 3.82
N ARG A 55 -14.98 9.22 5.04
CA ARG A 55 -15.54 10.09 6.09
C ARG A 55 -14.66 11.31 6.36
N GLU A 56 -13.62 11.13 7.16
CA GLU A 56 -12.69 12.19 7.60
C GLU A 56 -11.36 12.09 6.85
N ALA A 57 -11.13 13.04 5.94
CA ALA A 57 -10.05 12.98 4.96
C ALA A 57 -8.66 12.91 5.60
N ASP A 58 -8.40 13.72 6.62
CA ASP A 58 -7.10 13.83 7.28
C ASP A 58 -6.70 12.52 7.95
N PHE A 59 -7.65 11.91 8.65
CA PHE A 59 -7.51 10.57 9.22
C PHE A 59 -7.20 9.55 8.13
N GLY A 60 -7.95 9.60 7.02
CA GLY A 60 -7.72 8.73 5.86
C GLY A 60 -6.33 8.88 5.26
N TYR A 61 -5.78 10.10 5.21
CA TYR A 61 -4.46 10.37 4.65
C TYR A 61 -3.32 9.82 5.50
N VAL A 62 -3.43 9.88 6.84
CA VAL A 62 -2.43 9.27 7.75
C VAL A 62 -2.34 7.76 7.53
N PHE A 63 -3.49 7.10 7.45
CA PHE A 63 -3.51 5.65 7.20
C PHE A 63 -3.12 5.29 5.77
N LEU A 64 -3.46 6.12 4.78
CA LEU A 64 -3.02 5.95 3.40
C LEU A 64 -1.49 6.06 3.28
N LEU A 65 -0.89 7.00 4.01
CA LEU A 65 0.56 7.16 4.12
C LEU A 65 1.19 5.88 4.70
N GLY A 66 0.74 5.43 5.87
CA GLY A 66 1.26 4.22 6.52
C GLY A 66 1.11 2.96 5.65
N ALA A 67 -0.08 2.75 5.07
CA ALA A 67 -0.36 1.66 4.14
C ALA A 67 0.54 1.70 2.89
N SER A 68 0.82 2.89 2.36
CA SER A 68 1.64 3.06 1.17
C SER A 68 3.13 2.84 1.46
N VAL A 69 3.64 3.33 2.59
CA VAL A 69 5.03 3.07 3.02
C VAL A 69 5.25 1.57 3.25
N GLN A 70 4.35 0.90 3.98
CA GLN A 70 4.50 -0.53 4.24
C GLN A 70 4.42 -1.36 2.94
N GLY A 71 3.49 -1.03 2.04
CA GLY A 71 3.40 -1.67 0.72
C GLY A 71 4.66 -1.46 -0.13
N LEU A 72 5.22 -0.25 -0.10
CA LEU A 72 6.44 0.09 -0.84
C LEU A 72 7.65 -0.74 -0.37
N ILE A 73 7.81 -0.95 0.93
CA ILE A 73 8.89 -1.78 1.49
C ILE A 73 8.81 -3.20 0.93
N VAL A 74 7.61 -3.78 0.88
CA VAL A 74 7.40 -5.15 0.35
C VAL A 74 7.70 -5.19 -1.16
N SER A 75 7.16 -4.25 -1.93
CA SER A 75 7.34 -4.22 -3.38
C SER A 75 8.80 -3.99 -3.78
N VAL A 76 9.52 -3.09 -3.10
CA VAL A 76 10.96 -2.88 -3.32
C VAL A 76 11.76 -4.11 -2.94
N SER A 77 11.42 -4.79 -1.84
CA SER A 77 12.09 -6.03 -1.43
C SER A 77 11.88 -7.14 -2.47
N ALA A 78 10.67 -7.27 -3.02
CA ALA A 78 10.37 -8.22 -4.09
C ALA A 78 11.15 -7.92 -5.37
N LEU A 79 11.27 -6.64 -5.76
CA LEU A 79 12.08 -6.25 -6.92
C LEU A 79 13.57 -6.51 -6.69
N ARG A 80 14.08 -6.27 -5.48
CA ARG A 80 15.48 -6.52 -5.12
C ARG A 80 15.84 -8.00 -4.99
N ALA A 81 14.86 -8.87 -4.79
CA ALA A 81 15.07 -10.31 -4.73
C ALA A 81 15.49 -10.91 -6.08
N VAL A 82 15.22 -10.23 -7.19
CA VAL A 82 15.69 -10.61 -8.53
C VAL A 82 16.76 -9.60 -8.98
N PRO A 83 17.98 -10.05 -9.31
CA PRO A 83 19.03 -9.14 -9.77
C PRO A 83 18.71 -8.59 -11.19
N PRO A 84 19.07 -7.33 -11.51
CA PRO A 84 18.71 -6.67 -12.77
C PRO A 84 19.01 -7.45 -14.06
N PRO A 85 20.12 -8.20 -14.19
CA PRO A 85 20.40 -9.00 -15.38
C PRO A 85 19.32 -10.07 -15.67
N ASP A 86 18.66 -10.59 -14.63
CA ASP A 86 17.70 -11.69 -14.75
C ASP A 86 16.25 -11.19 -14.90
N TRP A 87 16.04 -9.87 -14.90
CA TRP A 87 14.69 -9.29 -14.95
C TRP A 87 13.90 -9.69 -16.18
N TRP A 88 14.57 -9.88 -17.32
CA TRP A 88 13.88 -10.31 -18.53
C TRP A 88 13.33 -11.73 -18.43
N VAL A 89 14.02 -12.60 -17.70
CA VAL A 89 13.60 -13.98 -17.44
C VAL A 89 12.40 -13.98 -16.47
N HIS A 90 12.43 -13.11 -15.47
CA HIS A 90 11.43 -13.03 -14.39
C HIS A 90 10.39 -11.92 -14.58
N LYS A 91 10.17 -11.44 -15.80
CA LYS A 91 9.32 -10.27 -16.11
C LYS A 91 7.91 -10.34 -15.48
N ALA A 92 7.29 -11.52 -15.47
CA ALA A 92 5.96 -11.71 -14.91
C ALA A 92 5.95 -11.58 -13.38
N GLN A 93 7.03 -12.03 -12.71
CA GLN A 93 7.20 -11.91 -11.26
C GLN A 93 7.49 -10.47 -10.84
N LEU A 94 8.13 -9.67 -11.71
CA LEU A 94 8.47 -8.28 -11.45
C LEU A 94 7.35 -7.29 -11.77
N LEU A 95 6.45 -7.64 -12.70
CA LEU A 95 5.37 -6.74 -13.13
C LEU A 95 4.46 -6.35 -11.97
N PHE A 96 4.01 -7.33 -11.18
CA PHE A 96 3.09 -7.08 -10.06
C PHE A 96 3.69 -6.17 -8.96
N PRO A 97 4.89 -6.43 -8.42
CA PRO A 97 5.50 -5.54 -7.44
C PRO A 97 5.85 -4.16 -8.04
N ALA A 98 6.20 -4.08 -9.33
CA ALA A 98 6.42 -2.79 -9.99
C ALA A 98 5.13 -1.96 -10.08
N VAL A 99 4.00 -2.57 -10.46
CA VAL A 99 2.69 -1.90 -10.51
C VAL A 99 2.25 -1.48 -9.10
N ASP A 100 2.38 -2.35 -8.10
CA ASP A 100 2.05 -2.00 -6.72
C ASP A 100 2.90 -0.82 -6.23
N MET A 101 4.22 -0.86 -6.48
CA MET A 101 5.15 0.23 -6.17
C MET A 101 4.70 1.56 -6.79
N LEU A 102 4.32 1.58 -8.08
CA LEU A 102 3.84 2.79 -8.75
C LEU A 102 2.56 3.34 -8.09
N ILE A 103 1.61 2.48 -7.73
CA ILE A 103 0.39 2.90 -7.05
C ILE A 103 0.71 3.45 -5.66
N ARG A 104 1.65 2.83 -4.92
CA ARG A 104 2.07 3.34 -3.60
C ARG A 104 2.75 4.70 -3.71
N LEU A 105 3.62 4.88 -4.69
CA LEU A 105 4.26 6.17 -4.97
C LEU A 105 3.23 7.24 -5.34
N TYR A 106 2.22 6.89 -6.13
CA TYR A 106 1.10 7.78 -6.43
C TYR A 106 0.34 8.19 -5.16
N CYS A 107 0.01 7.25 -4.28
CA CYS A 107 -0.68 7.53 -3.02
C CYS A 107 0.18 8.42 -2.09
N LEU A 108 1.49 8.19 -2.02
CA LEU A 108 2.42 9.04 -1.26
C LEU A 108 2.48 10.46 -1.82
N ALA A 109 2.65 10.59 -3.14
CA ALA A 109 2.66 11.89 -3.82
C ALA A 109 1.33 12.63 -3.62
N PHE A 110 0.20 11.90 -3.63
CA PHE A 110 -1.11 12.46 -3.36
C PHE A 110 -1.24 12.99 -1.92
N VAL A 111 -0.79 12.22 -0.92
CA VAL A 111 -0.79 12.68 0.48
C VAL A 111 0.11 13.90 0.65
N ALA A 112 1.34 13.87 0.09
CA ALA A 112 2.28 14.99 0.16
C ALA A 112 1.73 16.26 -0.51
N TYR A 113 1.13 16.12 -1.70
CA TYR A 113 0.46 17.22 -2.39
C TYR A 113 -0.67 17.80 -1.55
N THR A 114 -1.52 16.94 -0.98
CA THR A 114 -2.67 17.35 -0.17
C THR A 114 -2.22 18.05 1.11
N TYR A 115 -1.18 17.54 1.78
CA TYR A 115 -0.61 18.18 2.96
C TYR A 115 -0.11 19.60 2.64
N ARG A 116 0.71 19.75 1.60
CA ARG A 116 1.23 21.06 1.17
C ARG A 116 0.16 22.04 0.73
N HIS A 117 -0.90 21.58 0.04
CA HIS A 117 -1.93 22.48 -0.48
C HIS A 117 -3.02 22.87 0.53
N PHE A 118 -3.23 22.09 1.58
CA PHE A 118 -4.31 22.34 2.54
C PHE A 118 -3.83 22.68 3.96
N PHE A 119 -2.59 22.34 4.32
CA PHE A 119 -2.07 22.60 5.67
C PHE A 119 -0.96 23.67 5.69
N GLU A 120 -0.20 23.86 4.62
CA GLU A 120 0.80 24.95 4.52
C GLU A 120 0.21 26.24 3.91
N SER A 121 -1.01 26.21 3.37
CA SER A 121 -1.66 27.40 2.77
C SER A 121 -2.31 28.34 3.79
N ASP A 122 -2.39 27.91 5.05
CA ASP A 122 -3.07 28.62 6.14
C ASP A 122 -2.10 29.40 7.05
N ASP A 123 -0.80 29.41 6.72
CA ASP A 123 0.27 30.24 7.34
C ASP A 123 0.70 31.38 6.40
#